data_AF-A0A947S6U6-F1
#
_entry.id   AF-A0A947S6U6-F1
#
_cell.length_a   1.000
_cell.length_b   1.000
_cell.length_c   1.000
_cell.angle_alpha   90.00
_cell.angle_beta   90.00
_cell.angle_gamma   90.00
#
_symmetry.space_group_name_H-M   'P 1'
#
loop_
_entity.id
_entity.type
_entity.pdbx_description
1 polymer ?
#
loop_
_entity_poly.entity_id
_entity_poly.type
_entity_poly.pdbx_seq_one_letter_code
_entity_poly.pdbx_strand_id
1 'polypeptide(L)' 'MATENKSLDTRLLLGALVGLKNGDFSVRLPVDWTGIADTFNKEVKKNEGNN' A
#
# COMPACT_ATOMS: atom_id res chain seq x y z
N MET A 1 21.73 -1.00 -18.21
CA MET A 1 20.37 -0.71 -17.67
C MET A 1 20.44 -1.00 -16.19
N ALA A 2 20.40 0.02 -15.34
CA ALA A 2 20.56 -0.16 -13.89
C ALA A 2 19.32 -0.88 -13.35
N THR A 3 19.51 -2.08 -12.82
CA THR A 3 18.51 -2.75 -11.99
C THR A 3 18.35 -1.91 -10.72
N GLU A 4 17.34 -1.06 -10.71
CA GLU A 4 16.88 -0.37 -9.51
C GLU A 4 16.39 -1.47 -8.56
N ASN A 5 17.27 -1.91 -7.65
CA ASN A 5 16.88 -2.76 -6.54
C ASN A 5 16.02 -1.91 -5.62
N LYS A 6 14.75 -1.78 -5.97
CA LYS A 6 13.73 -1.09 -5.18
C LYS A 6 13.44 -1.97 -3.97
N SER A 7 14.35 -1.92 -3.02
CA SER A 7 14.19 -2.55 -1.72
C SER A 7 12.86 -2.11 -1.15
N LEU A 8 11.97 -3.06 -0.86
CA LEU A 8 10.69 -2.82 -0.21
C LEU A 8 10.92 -1.96 1.05
N ASP A 9 10.59 -0.67 0.97
CA ASP A 9 10.65 0.25 2.11
C ASP A 9 9.65 -0.19 3.17
N THR A 10 10.12 -1.02 4.10
CA THR A 10 9.28 -1.61 5.14
C THR A 10 8.60 -0.54 6.00
N ARG A 11 9.20 0.66 6.09
CA ARG A 11 8.59 1.84 6.71
C ARG A 11 7.35 2.33 5.98
N LEU A 12 7.35 2.35 4.64
CA LEU A 12 6.16 2.69 3.84
C LEU A 12 5.07 1.63 4.01
N LEU A 13 5.43 0.35 4.02
CA LEU A 13 4.48 -0.74 4.29
C LEU A 13 3.86 -0.61 5.69
N LEU A 14 4.68 -0.35 6.70
CA LEU A 14 4.22 -0.20 8.08
C LEU A 14 3.32 1.02 8.23
N GLY A 15 3.69 2.16 7.63
CA GLY A 15 2.87 3.36 7.63
C GLY A 15 1.51 3.14 6.96
N ALA A 16 1.49 2.42 5.83
CA ALA A 16 0.25 2.06 5.14
C ALA A 16 -0.64 1.14 5.99
N LEU A 17 -0.08 0.12 6.64
CA LEU A 17 -0.81 -0.75 7.58
C LEU A 17 -1.35 0.01 8.80
N VAL A 18 -0.60 1.00 9.32
CA VAL A 18 -1.03 1.85 10.43
C VAL A 18 -2.16 2.80 10.00
N GLY A 19 -2.08 3.39 8.81
CA GLY A 19 -3.15 4.21 8.25
C GLY A 19 -4.43 3.40 8.06
N LEU A 20 -4.32 2.24 7.41
CA LEU A 20 -5.43 1.29 7.23
C LEU A 20 -6.08 0.91 8.58
N LYS A 21 -5.26 0.60 9.60
CA LYS A 21 -5.76 0.27 10.95
C LYS A 21 -6.51 1.43 11.62
N ASN A 22 -6.10 2.67 11.36
CA ASN A 22 -6.76 3.86 11.91
C ASN A 22 -8.02 4.27 11.13
N GLY A 23 -8.32 3.60 10.02
CA GLY A 23 -9.42 3.98 9.14
C GLY A 23 -9.04 5.03 8.10
N ASP A 24 -7.74 5.31 7.93
CA ASP A 24 -7.23 6.11 6.83
C ASP A 24 -7.07 5.20 5.61
N PHE A 25 -8.11 5.19 4.77
CA PHE A 25 -8.12 4.46 3.50
C PHE A 25 -7.65 5.32 2.32
N SER A 26 -6.97 6.44 2.60
CA SER A 26 -6.30 7.24 1.57
C SER A 26 -4.87 6.78 1.30
N VAL A 27 -4.29 5.95 2.18
CA VAL A 27 -2.96 5.37 1.93
C VAL A 27 -2.98 4.45 0.72
N ARG A 28 -2.11 4.74 -0.25
CA ARG A 28 -1.86 3.88 -1.40
C ARG A 28 -0.41 3.44 -1.43
N LEU A 29 -0.21 2.14 -1.59
CA LEU A 29 1.13 1.60 -1.77
C LEU A 29 1.59 1.82 -3.21
N PRO A 30 2.92 2.00 -3.43
CA PRO A 30 3.48 2.12 -4.77
C PRO A 30 3.15 0.89 -5.62
N VAL A 31 2.64 1.10 -6.84
CA VAL A 31 2.31 0.03 -7.81
C VAL A 31 3.51 -0.85 -8.19
N ASP A 32 4.72 -0.36 -7.91
CA ASP A 32 5.98 -1.07 -8.09
C ASP A 32 6.05 -2.37 -7.25
N TRP A 33 5.37 -2.40 -6.10
CA TRP A 33 5.31 -3.59 -5.23
C TRP A 33 4.24 -4.57 -5.70
N THR A 34 4.55 -5.24 -6.80
CA THR A 34 3.66 -6.24 -7.40
C THR A 34 3.28 -7.31 -6.35
N GLY A 35 1.97 -7.51 -6.14
CA GLY A 35 1.42 -8.46 -5.16
C GLY A 35 0.92 -7.81 -3.86
N ILE A 36 1.82 -7.22 -3.06
CA ILE A 36 1.45 -6.57 -1.78
C ILE A 36 0.66 -5.29 -2.05
N ALA A 37 1.12 -4.44 -2.98
CA ALA A 37 0.39 -3.22 -3.32
C ALA A 37 -0.95 -3.51 -4.03
N ASP A 38 -1.05 -4.57 -4.84
CA ASP A 38 -2.32 -4.95 -5.47
C ASP A 38 -3.37 -5.33 -4.42
N THR A 39 -2.98 -6.20 -3.48
CA THR A 39 -3.86 -6.66 -2.41
C THR A 39 -4.22 -5.50 -1.48
N PHE A 40 -3.24 -4.72 -1.04
CA PHE A 40 -3.46 -3.59 -0.16
C PHE A 40 -4.34 -2.51 -0.79
N ASN A 41 -4.04 -2.10 -2.03
CA ASN A 41 -4.81 -1.07 -2.73
C ASN A 41 -6.25 -1.55 -3.02
N LYS A 42 -6.47 -2.86 -3.23
CA LYS A 42 -7.82 -3.45 -3.33
C LYS A 42 -8.59 -3.36 -2.03
N GLU A 43 -7.99 -3.75 -0.91
CA GLU A 43 -8.65 -3.71 0.41
C GLU A 43 -8.97 -2.27 0.84
N VAL A 44 -8.04 -1.35 0.61
CA VAL A 44 -8.24 0.09 0.82
C VAL A 44 -9.42 0.60 -0.01
N LYS A 45 -9.44 0.33 -1.32
CA LYS A 45 -10.50 0.77 -2.23
C LYS A 45 -11.87 0.17 -1.89
N LYS A 46 -11.89 -1.09 -1.44
CA LYS A 46 -13.12 -1.77 -0.98
C LYS A 46 -13.71 -1.07 0.24
N ASN A 47 -12.87 -0.55 1.13
CA ASN A 47 -13.32 0.16 2.32
C ASN A 47 -13.72 1.63 2.04
N GLU A 48 -13.08 2.31 1.08
CA GLU A 48 -13.49 3.67 0.64
C GLU A 48 -14.94 3.70 0.10
N GLY A 49 -15.42 2.59 -0.47
CA GLY A 49 -16.76 2.49 -1.07
C GLY A 49 -17.91 2.19 -0.09
N ASN A 50 -17.66 2.09 1.22
CA ASN A 50 -18.68 1.78 2.22
C ASN A 50 -19.11 3.00 3.08
N ASN A 51 -19.08 4.20 2.50
CA ASN A 51 -19.57 5.43 3.13
C ASN A 51 -20.65 6.13 2.30
#